data_AF-A0A945HAU4-F1
#
_entry.id   AF-A0A945HAU4-F1
#
_cell.length_a   1.000
_cell.length_b   1.000
_cell.length_c   1.000
_cell.angle_alpha   90.00
_cell.angle_beta   90.00
_cell.angle_gamma   90.00
#
_symmetry.space_group_name_H-M   'P 1'
#
loop_
_entity.id
_entity.type
_entity.pdbx_description
1 polymer ?
#
loop_
_entity_poly.entity_id
_entity_poly.type
_entity_poly.pdbx_seq_one_letter_code
_entity_poly.pdbx_strand_id
1 'polypeptide(L)'
;MPLQPSEKKQLTFAGVLFGLAILFFVLFGPSERVALEYFYDESEQKLFTAPTGLIPPIKGINDDQLDGVRAIVIAPKGKRGDESAHRIAYLEKWSAQLKQHMEAVTRARAAGQAMPNIVDRSQRKFHQFVRRTDSPQWYTMNTDEAAKIMATLRTKDAQGKIPEICMPNR
;
A
#
# COMPACT_ATOMS: atom_id res chain seq x y z
N MET A 1 -4.29 -45.13 38.00
CA MET A 1 -5.27 -46.06 37.40
C MET A 1 -4.93 -46.22 35.92
N PRO A 2 -4.78 -47.45 35.39
CA PRO A 2 -4.53 -47.66 33.98
C PRO A 2 -5.78 -47.31 33.16
N LEU A 3 -5.64 -46.47 32.14
CA LEU A 3 -6.71 -46.08 31.21
C LEU A 3 -7.36 -47.31 30.57
N GLN A 4 -8.69 -47.37 30.57
CA GLN A 4 -9.44 -48.44 29.94
C GLN A 4 -9.25 -48.41 28.41
N PRO A 5 -9.36 -49.57 27.72
CA PRO A 5 -9.15 -49.66 26.27
C PRO A 5 -10.07 -48.74 25.44
N SER A 6 -11.28 -48.46 25.93
CA SER A 6 -12.24 -47.53 25.33
C SER A 6 -11.77 -46.07 25.41
N GLU A 7 -11.25 -45.66 26.56
CA GLU A 7 -10.72 -44.31 26.82
C GLU A 7 -9.49 -44.04 25.94
N LYS A 8 -8.61 -45.04 25.75
CA LYS A 8 -7.47 -44.93 24.83
C LYS A 8 -7.90 -44.70 23.38
N LYS A 9 -8.95 -45.39 22.90
CA LYS A 9 -9.48 -45.19 21.55
C LYS A 9 -10.08 -43.79 21.36
N GLN A 10 -10.79 -43.29 22.37
CA GLN A 10 -11.35 -41.93 22.35
C GLN A 10 -10.25 -40.87 22.33
N LEU A 11 -9.20 -41.03 23.12
CA LEU A 11 -8.03 -40.14 23.14
C LEU A 11 -7.30 -40.11 21.79
N THR A 12 -7.07 -41.27 21.16
CA THR A 12 -6.45 -41.34 19.83
C THR A 12 -7.32 -40.66 18.78
N PHE A 13 -8.64 -40.91 18.80
CA PHE A 13 -9.57 -40.30 17.85
C PHE A 13 -9.66 -38.77 18.02
N ALA A 14 -9.71 -38.28 19.27
CA ALA A 14 -9.66 -36.86 19.57
C ALA A 14 -8.35 -36.21 19.10
N GLY A 15 -7.21 -36.87 19.29
CA GLY A 15 -5.92 -36.40 18.79
C GLY A 15 -5.87 -36.30 17.26
N VAL A 16 -6.43 -37.29 16.55
CA VAL A 16 -6.53 -37.26 15.08
C VAL A 16 -7.43 -36.13 14.61
N LEU A 17 -8.62 -35.95 15.21
CA LEU A 17 -9.53 -34.86 14.87
C LEU A 17 -8.90 -33.48 15.14
N PHE A 18 -8.18 -33.34 16.25
CA PHE A 18 -7.49 -32.10 16.57
C PHE A 18 -6.36 -31.80 15.58
N GLY A 19 -5.58 -32.81 15.18
CA GLY A 19 -4.56 -32.68 14.14
C GLY A 19 -5.15 -32.29 12.78
N LEU A 20 -6.28 -32.90 12.39
CA LEU A 20 -7.00 -32.54 11.16
C LEU A 20 -7.56 -31.12 11.21
N ALA A 21 -8.06 -30.66 12.36
CA ALA A 21 -8.54 -29.30 12.53
C ALA A 21 -7.41 -28.27 12.37
N ILE A 22 -6.22 -28.53 12.93
CA ILE A 22 -5.03 -27.68 12.73
C ILE A 22 -4.64 -27.65 11.25
N LEU A 23 -4.55 -28.81 10.60
CA LEU A 23 -4.21 -28.90 9.18
C LEU A 23 -5.21 -28.12 8.31
N PHE A 24 -6.50 -28.23 8.61
CA PHE A 24 -7.55 -27.50 7.92
C PHE A 24 -7.40 -25.98 8.12
N PHE A 25 -7.09 -25.53 9.33
CA PHE A 25 -6.83 -24.11 9.61
C PHE A 25 -5.57 -23.58 8.92
N VAL A 26 -4.54 -24.40 8.73
CA VAL A 26 -3.31 -24.01 8.02
C VAL A 26 -3.56 -23.95 6.51
N LEU A 27 -4.29 -24.92 5.94
CA LEU A 27 -4.55 -25.01 4.51
C LEU A 27 -5.65 -24.06 4.02
N PHE A 28 -6.67 -23.83 4.85
CA PHE A 28 -7.86 -23.04 4.51
C PHE A 28 -8.07 -21.83 5.40
N GLY A 29 -7.08 -21.50 6.24
CA GLY A 29 -7.08 -20.28 7.02
C GLY A 29 -7.19 -19.06 6.10
N PRO A 30 -7.85 -17.99 6.54
CA PRO A 30 -7.96 -16.77 5.74
C PRO A 30 -6.54 -16.27 5.46
N SER A 31 -6.15 -16.23 4.18
CA SER A 31 -4.97 -15.47 3.78
C SER A 31 -5.22 -14.02 4.19
N GLU A 32 -4.37 -13.43 5.05
CA GLU A 32 -4.44 -12.00 5.32
C GLU A 32 -4.37 -11.28 3.97
N ARG A 33 -5.50 -10.71 3.53
CA ARG A 33 -5.55 -9.94 2.30
C ARG A 33 -4.74 -8.69 2.54
N VAL A 34 -3.50 -8.70 2.05
CA VAL A 34 -2.62 -7.52 2.11
C VAL A 34 -3.28 -6.43 1.28
N ALA A 35 -3.62 -5.31 1.93
CA ALA A 35 -4.13 -4.15 1.25
C ALA A 35 -3.06 -3.62 0.29
N LEU A 36 -3.44 -3.35 -0.96
CA LEU A 36 -2.55 -2.91 -2.01
C LEU A 36 -2.76 -1.42 -2.32
N GLU A 37 -1.74 -0.82 -2.91
CA GLU A 37 -1.77 0.54 -3.47
C GLU A 37 -1.15 0.54 -4.87
N TYR A 38 -1.51 1.52 -5.69
CA TYR A 38 -0.92 1.70 -7.00
C TYR A 38 0.42 2.44 -6.91
N PHE A 39 1.39 1.92 -7.64
CA PHE A 39 2.68 2.54 -7.89
C PHE A 39 2.90 2.64 -9.40
N TYR A 40 3.74 3.57 -9.81
CA TYR A 40 4.12 3.81 -11.19
C TYR A 40 5.63 3.69 -11.29
N ASP A 41 6.08 2.77 -12.12
CA ASP A 41 7.48 2.61 -12.48
C ASP A 41 7.83 3.69 -13.51
N GLU A 42 8.69 4.63 -13.12
CA GLU A 42 9.04 5.76 -13.98
C GLU A 42 9.83 5.32 -15.22
N SER A 43 10.63 4.24 -15.13
CA SER A 43 11.46 3.74 -16.23
C SER A 43 10.64 2.91 -17.23
N GLU A 44 9.78 2.04 -16.72
CA GLU A 44 8.91 1.19 -17.54
C GLU A 44 7.63 1.89 -18.00
N GLN A 45 7.32 3.06 -17.41
CA GLN A 45 6.11 3.82 -17.65
C GLN A 45 4.81 3.03 -17.38
N LYS A 46 4.86 2.13 -16.40
CA LYS A 46 3.76 1.18 -16.11
C LYS A 46 3.25 1.32 -14.68
N LEU A 47 1.93 1.19 -14.54
CA LEU A 47 1.29 1.00 -13.24
C LEU A 47 1.53 -0.43 -12.75
N PHE A 48 1.77 -0.56 -11.46
CA PHE A 48 1.81 -1.83 -10.75
C PHE A 48 1.21 -1.67 -9.36
N THR A 49 1.08 -2.78 -8.64
CA THR A 49 0.55 -2.81 -7.28
C THR A 49 1.60 -3.28 -6.31
N ALA A 50 1.62 -2.69 -5.12
CA ALA A 50 2.48 -3.12 -4.02
C ALA A 50 1.72 -2.98 -2.68
N PRO A 51 2.18 -3.65 -1.61
CA PRO A 51 1.59 -3.51 -0.29
C PRO A 51 1.45 -2.04 0.15
N THR A 52 0.34 -1.73 0.82
CA THR A 52 0.13 -0.40 1.41
C THR A 52 1.20 -0.09 2.46
N GLY A 53 1.45 1.21 2.67
CA GLY A 53 2.37 1.69 3.70
C GLY A 53 3.84 1.71 3.28
N LEU A 54 4.17 1.25 2.06
CA LEU A 54 5.49 1.46 1.49
C LEU A 54 5.74 2.94 1.20
N ILE A 55 6.95 3.40 1.53
CA ILE A 55 7.37 4.79 1.39
C ILE A 55 8.06 4.98 0.03
N PRO A 56 7.46 5.70 -0.93
CA PRO A 56 8.06 5.93 -2.24
C PRO A 56 9.30 6.83 -2.18
N PRO A 57 10.28 6.66 -3.08
CA PRO A 57 10.30 5.65 -4.13
C PRO A 57 10.59 4.23 -3.58
N ILE A 58 10.04 3.22 -4.25
CA ILE A 58 10.25 1.78 -4.01
C ILE A 58 10.91 1.16 -5.24
N LYS A 59 11.26 -0.13 -5.15
CA LYS A 59 11.80 -0.86 -6.29
C LYS A 59 10.81 -0.85 -7.46
N GLY A 60 11.33 -0.66 -8.67
CA GLY A 60 10.61 -0.84 -9.92
C GLY A 60 10.16 -2.28 -10.14
N ILE A 61 9.46 -2.53 -11.24
CA ILE A 61 8.91 -3.84 -11.58
C ILE A 61 9.99 -4.75 -12.18
N ASN A 62 10.95 -4.16 -12.89
CA ASN A 62 11.91 -4.85 -13.74
C ASN A 62 13.29 -5.03 -13.08
N ASP A 63 13.66 -4.21 -12.10
CA ASP A 63 14.98 -4.24 -11.48
C ASP A 63 14.99 -3.74 -10.02
N ASP A 64 16.20 -3.56 -9.46
CA ASP A 64 16.41 -3.08 -8.09
C ASP A 64 16.46 -1.54 -7.97
N GLN A 65 16.18 -0.79 -9.04
CA GLN A 65 16.18 0.67 -9.02
C GLN A 65 14.99 1.21 -8.23
N LEU A 66 15.22 2.30 -7.50
CA LEU A 66 14.19 2.97 -6.72
C LEU A 66 13.47 4.04 -7.56
N ASP A 67 12.72 3.59 -8.55
CA ASP A 67 11.94 4.41 -9.49
C ASP A 67 10.43 4.11 -9.46
N GLY A 68 9.99 3.19 -8.60
CA GLY A 68 8.58 2.96 -8.29
C GLY A 68 8.02 4.06 -7.38
N VAL A 69 7.31 5.02 -7.95
CA VAL A 69 6.67 6.12 -7.19
C VAL A 69 5.20 5.82 -6.94
N ARG A 70 4.61 6.38 -5.88
CA ARG A 70 3.19 6.13 -5.56
C ARG A 70 2.31 6.81 -6.61
N ALA A 71 1.31 6.10 -7.11
CA ALA A 71 0.39 6.63 -8.10
C ALA A 71 -1.00 6.83 -7.50
N ILE A 72 -1.52 8.05 -7.57
CA ILE A 72 -2.90 8.33 -7.17
C ILE A 72 -3.79 8.11 -8.38
N VAL A 73 -4.43 6.95 -8.43
CA VAL A 73 -5.30 6.56 -9.53
C VAL A 73 -6.74 6.97 -9.23
N ILE A 74 -7.42 7.50 -10.24
CA ILE A 74 -8.83 7.90 -10.18
C ILE A 74 -9.62 7.31 -11.35
N ALA A 75 -10.92 7.14 -11.15
CA ALA A 75 -11.87 6.78 -12.20
C ALA A 75 -13.13 7.66 -12.12
N PRO A 76 -13.91 7.79 -13.20
CA PRO A 76 -15.25 8.38 -13.13
C PRO A 76 -16.11 7.71 -12.07
N LYS A 77 -17.06 8.46 -11.50
CA LYS A 77 -17.91 7.95 -10.41
C LYS A 77 -18.65 6.67 -10.83
N GLY A 78 -18.50 5.60 -10.04
CA GLY A 78 -19.10 4.30 -10.31
C GLY A 78 -18.31 3.41 -11.29
N LYS A 79 -17.14 3.85 -11.77
CA LYS A 79 -16.26 3.08 -12.67
C LYS A 79 -14.96 2.62 -12.02
N ARG A 80 -14.88 2.56 -10.68
CA ARG A 80 -13.64 2.12 -9.99
C ARG A 80 -13.24 0.69 -10.33
N GLY A 81 -14.21 -0.20 -10.59
CA GLY A 81 -13.94 -1.59 -10.98
C GLY A 81 -13.60 -1.78 -12.46
N ASP A 82 -13.67 -0.71 -13.26
CA ASP A 82 -13.31 -0.73 -14.69
C ASP A 82 -11.90 -0.17 -14.85
N GLU A 83 -10.91 -1.06 -14.95
CA GLU A 83 -9.49 -0.69 -15.12
C GLU A 83 -9.26 0.18 -16.36
N SER A 84 -10.06 0.01 -17.42
CA SER A 84 -9.94 0.83 -18.64
C SER A 84 -10.35 2.30 -18.40
N ALA A 85 -11.12 2.57 -17.33
CA ALA A 85 -11.52 3.91 -16.93
C ALA A 85 -10.53 4.55 -15.93
N HIS A 86 -9.49 3.82 -15.51
CA HIS A 86 -8.49 4.34 -14.59
C HIS A 86 -7.59 5.34 -15.28
N ARG A 87 -7.26 6.42 -14.56
CA ARG A 87 -6.23 7.38 -14.95
C ARG A 87 -5.43 7.81 -13.74
N ILE A 88 -4.15 8.08 -13.93
CA ILE A 88 -3.30 8.63 -12.87
C ILE A 88 -3.64 10.11 -12.72
N ALA A 89 -4.07 10.53 -11.54
CA ALA A 89 -4.26 11.93 -11.21
C ALA A 89 -2.91 12.64 -11.04
N TYR A 90 -2.02 12.03 -10.28
CA TYR A 90 -0.66 12.50 -10.04
C TYR A 90 0.18 11.41 -9.36
N LEU A 91 1.50 11.63 -9.33
CA LEU A 91 2.49 10.76 -8.70
C LEU A 91 3.03 11.42 -7.42
N GLU A 92 3.41 10.59 -6.43
CA GLU A 92 3.96 11.02 -5.15
C GLU A 92 5.27 10.29 -4.82
N LYS A 93 6.26 11.02 -4.31
CA LYS A 93 7.46 10.45 -3.72
C LYS A 93 7.95 11.23 -2.51
N TRP A 94 8.80 10.61 -1.69
CA TRP A 94 9.40 11.26 -0.53
C TRP A 94 10.88 11.53 -0.79
N SER A 95 11.45 12.53 -0.11
CA SER A 95 12.90 12.71 -0.08
C SER A 95 13.57 11.48 0.54
N ALA A 96 14.81 11.19 0.11
CA ALA A 96 15.61 10.12 0.69
C ALA A 96 15.74 10.26 2.23
N GLN A 97 15.96 11.49 2.71
CA GLN A 97 16.09 11.78 4.14
C GLN A 97 14.82 11.41 4.93
N LEU A 98 13.64 11.86 4.47
CA LEU A 98 12.39 11.54 5.16
C LEU A 98 12.05 10.05 5.07
N LYS A 99 12.32 9.42 3.92
CA LYS A 99 12.14 7.97 3.74
C LYS A 99 12.98 7.19 4.75
N GLN A 100 14.29 7.45 4.81
CA GLN A 100 15.19 6.77 5.73
C GLN A 100 14.76 6.94 7.20
N HIS A 101 14.37 8.15 7.59
CA HIS A 101 13.90 8.43 8.95
C HIS A 101 12.63 7.64 9.29
N MET A 102 11.65 7.65 8.40
CA MET A 102 10.36 7.01 8.64
C MET A 102 10.45 5.49 8.58
N GLU A 103 11.32 4.94 7.73
CA GLU A 103 11.65 3.51 7.75
C GLU A 103 12.36 3.11 9.05
N ALA A 104 13.24 3.95 9.58
CA ALA A 104 13.86 3.70 10.88
C ALA A 104 12.83 3.71 12.02
N VAL A 105 11.87 4.64 12.00
CA VAL A 105 10.74 4.65 12.94
C VAL A 105 9.91 3.36 12.83
N THR A 106 9.59 2.91 11.61
CA THR A 106 8.86 1.66 11.39
C THR A 106 9.62 0.45 11.92
N ARG A 107 10.94 0.37 11.66
CA ARG A 107 11.79 -0.71 12.20
C ARG A 107 11.88 -0.70 13.72
N ALA A 108 12.11 0.46 14.33
CA ALA A 108 12.16 0.60 15.79
C ALA A 108 10.83 0.18 16.43
N ARG A 109 9.69 0.58 15.84
CA ARG A 109 8.36 0.16 16.29
C ARG A 109 8.15 -1.34 16.20
N ALA A 110 8.54 -1.97 15.09
CA ALA A 110 8.43 -3.41 14.92
C ALA A 110 9.31 -4.18 15.91
N ALA A 111 10.47 -3.62 16.28
CA ALA A 111 11.39 -4.19 17.26
C ALA A 111 11.04 -3.86 18.73
N GLY A 112 9.96 -3.11 18.99
CA GLY A 112 9.60 -2.68 20.35
C GLY A 112 10.61 -1.71 20.99
N GLN A 113 11.42 -1.03 20.18
CA GLN A 113 12.45 -0.10 20.61
C GLN A 113 11.94 1.33 20.75
N ALA A 114 12.70 2.17 21.46
CA ALA A 114 12.45 3.61 21.51
C ALA A 114 12.45 4.20 20.10
N MET A 115 11.38 4.91 19.75
CA MET A 115 11.21 5.48 18.41
C MET A 115 12.00 6.79 18.30
N PRO A 116 12.68 7.03 17.17
CA PRO A 116 13.21 8.36 16.85
C PRO A 116 12.10 9.42 16.86
N ASN A 117 12.46 10.68 17.13
CA ASN A 117 11.52 11.79 17.11
C ASN A 117 10.75 11.82 15.78
N ILE A 118 9.42 11.80 15.87
CA ILE A 118 8.57 11.79 14.68
C ILE A 118 8.57 13.20 14.08
N VAL A 119 8.98 13.31 12.82
CA VAL A 119 8.92 14.58 12.07
C VAL A 119 7.46 15.05 12.01
N ASP A 120 7.24 16.31 12.40
CA ASP A 120 5.92 16.92 12.40
C ASP A 120 5.28 16.89 11.00
N ARG A 121 3.94 16.81 10.96
CA ARG A 121 3.20 16.70 9.70
C ARG A 121 3.43 17.89 8.77
N SER A 122 3.59 19.10 9.30
CA SER A 122 3.87 20.30 8.49
C SER A 122 5.26 20.21 7.84
N GLN A 123 6.25 19.73 8.58
CA GLN A 123 7.62 19.55 8.11
C GLN A 123 7.73 18.46 7.04
N ARG A 124 6.92 17.40 7.12
CA ARG A 124 6.88 16.36 6.08
C ARG A 124 6.54 16.90 4.70
N LYS A 125 5.72 17.96 4.60
CA LYS A 125 5.32 18.53 3.30
C LYS A 125 6.50 19.09 2.49
N PHE A 126 7.58 19.52 3.16
CA PHE A 126 8.81 19.96 2.50
C PHE A 126 9.60 18.80 1.89
N HIS A 127 9.31 17.57 2.32
CA HIS A 127 10.01 16.35 1.95
C HIS A 127 9.10 15.35 1.21
N GLN A 128 7.89 15.76 0.87
CA GLN A 128 6.94 15.02 0.05
C GLN A 128 6.76 15.78 -1.25
N PHE A 129 6.90 15.08 -2.36
CA PHE A 129 6.88 15.65 -3.69
C PHE A 129 5.73 15.06 -4.47
N VAL A 130 5.14 15.89 -5.31
CA VAL A 130 4.12 15.50 -6.27
C VAL A 130 4.50 15.96 -7.67
N ARG A 131 4.09 15.19 -8.68
CA ARG A 131 4.16 15.61 -10.08
C ARG A 131 2.99 15.05 -10.88
N ARG A 132 2.74 15.66 -12.04
CA ARG A 132 1.89 15.03 -13.06
C ARG A 132 2.69 13.99 -13.82
N THR A 133 2.00 13.01 -14.41
CA THR A 133 2.66 11.97 -15.22
C THR A 133 3.34 12.52 -16.47
N ASP A 134 2.77 13.58 -17.06
CA ASP A 134 3.24 14.26 -18.28
C ASP A 134 4.34 15.31 -18.05
N SER A 135 4.72 15.57 -16.80
CA SER A 135 5.77 16.54 -16.47
C SER A 135 6.90 15.86 -15.69
N PRO A 136 8.18 16.12 -16.02
CA PRO A 136 9.30 15.59 -15.25
C PRO A 136 9.53 16.34 -13.92
N GLN A 137 8.89 17.50 -13.74
CA GLN A 137 9.17 18.39 -12.61
C GLN A 137 8.42 17.97 -11.34
N TRP A 138 9.18 17.79 -10.27
CA TRP A 138 8.66 17.48 -8.94
C TRP A 138 8.48 18.76 -8.11
N TYR A 139 7.32 18.89 -7.47
CA TYR A 139 6.99 20.01 -6.58
C TYR A 139 6.80 19.51 -5.16
N THR A 140 7.37 20.19 -4.17
CA THR A 140 7.11 19.88 -2.76
C THR A 140 5.65 20.20 -2.41
N MET A 141 5.03 19.41 -1.54
CA MET A 141 3.60 19.50 -1.19
C MET A 141 3.20 20.82 -0.51
N ASN A 142 4.15 21.67 -0.13
CA ASN A 142 3.92 23.00 0.43
C ASN A 142 3.83 24.12 -0.63
N THR A 143 3.95 23.80 -1.92
CA THR A 143 3.87 24.79 -3.02
C THR A 143 2.46 24.91 -3.60
N ASP A 144 2.19 26.05 -4.24
CA ASP A 144 0.93 26.28 -4.96
C ASP A 144 0.80 25.35 -6.16
N GLU A 145 1.89 25.02 -6.85
CA GLU A 145 1.93 24.07 -7.95
C GLU A 145 1.49 22.68 -7.49
N ALA A 146 2.00 22.21 -6.35
CA ALA A 146 1.57 20.95 -5.76
C ALA A 146 0.06 20.98 -5.41
N ALA A 147 -0.43 22.10 -4.86
CA ALA A 147 -1.85 22.27 -4.58
C ALA A 147 -2.72 22.18 -5.85
N LYS A 148 -2.27 22.80 -6.96
CA LYS A 148 -2.95 22.71 -8.27
C LYS A 148 -2.94 21.28 -8.82
N ILE A 149 -1.86 20.53 -8.64
CA ILE A 149 -1.78 19.12 -9.06
C ILE A 149 -2.75 18.26 -8.25
N MET A 150 -2.76 18.40 -6.92
CA MET A 150 -3.65 17.63 -6.04
C MET A 150 -5.12 18.03 -6.21
N ALA A 151 -5.40 19.26 -6.66
CA ALA A 151 -6.76 19.72 -6.95
C ALA A 151 -7.47 18.90 -8.03
N THR A 152 -6.73 18.14 -8.87
CA THR A 152 -7.30 17.18 -9.84
C THR A 152 -8.28 16.20 -9.19
N LEU A 153 -8.08 15.85 -7.91
CA LEU A 153 -9.02 14.98 -7.18
C LEU A 153 -10.39 15.62 -6.92
N ARG A 154 -10.50 16.94 -7.07
CA ARG A 154 -11.73 17.72 -6.87
C ARG A 154 -12.27 18.30 -8.17
N THR A 155 -11.55 18.13 -9.28
CA THR A 155 -11.97 18.57 -10.61
C THR A 155 -13.02 17.62 -11.16
N LYS A 156 -14.16 18.18 -11.59
CA LYS A 156 -15.25 17.41 -12.18
C LYS A 156 -14.82 16.78 -13.51
N ASP A 157 -15.28 15.55 -13.76
CA ASP A 157 -15.17 14.87 -15.05
C ASP A 157 -16.13 15.49 -16.10
N ALA A 158 -16.11 14.94 -17.31
CA ALA A 158 -16.98 15.39 -18.42
C ALA A 158 -18.47 15.26 -18.09
N GLN A 159 -18.84 14.47 -17.07
CA GLN A 159 -20.21 14.27 -16.60
C GLN A 159 -20.53 15.18 -15.40
N GLY A 160 -19.65 16.13 -15.06
CA GLY A 160 -19.85 17.08 -13.97
C GLY A 160 -19.68 16.46 -12.58
N LYS A 161 -19.14 15.24 -12.47
CA LYS A 161 -18.99 14.50 -11.20
C LYS A 161 -17.54 14.51 -10.75
N ILE A 162 -17.33 14.55 -9.43
CA ILE A 162 -16.00 14.38 -8.85
C ILE A 162 -15.57 12.91 -9.05
N PRO A 163 -14.37 12.65 -9.57
CA PRO A 163 -13.88 11.30 -9.76
C PRO A 163 -13.61 10.62 -8.42
N GLU A 164 -13.53 9.30 -8.44
CA GLU A 164 -13.29 8.49 -7.25
C GLU A 164 -11.85 7.96 -7.25
N ILE A 165 -11.21 7.96 -6.09
CA ILE A 165 -9.88 7.36 -5.93
C ILE A 165 -10.00 5.84 -5.99
N CYS A 166 -9.19 5.24 -6.84
CA CYS A 166 -9.08 3.80 -7.03
C CYS A 166 -8.01 3.23 -6.11
N MET A 167 -8.37 2.18 -5.37
CA MET A 167 -7.42 1.34 -4.65
C MET A 167 -7.49 -0.07 -5.25
N PRO A 168 -6.36 -0.76 -5.43
CA PRO A 168 -6.40 -2.14 -5.88
C PRO A 168 -7.12 -3.01 -4.85
N ASN A 169 -7.95 -3.93 -5.32
CA ASN A 169 -8.65 -4.94 -4.50
C ASN A 169 -9.61 -4.38 -3.41
N ARG A 170 -10.22 -3.20 -3.62
CA ARG A 170 -11.20 -2.60 -2.70
C ARG A 170 -12.58 -2.39 -3.33
#